data_AF-A0A502BUI7-F1
#
_entry.id   AF-A0A502BUI7-F1
#
_cell.length_a   1.000
_cell.length_b   1.000
_cell.length_c   1.000
_cell.angle_alpha   90.00
_cell.angle_beta   90.00
_cell.angle_gamma   90.00
#
_symmetry.space_group_name_H-M   'P 1'
#
loop_
_entity.id
_entity.type
_entity.pdbx_description
1 polymer ?
#
loop_
_entity_poly.entity_id
_entity_poly.type
_entity_poly.pdbx_seq_one_letter_code
_entity_poly.pdbx_strand_id
1 'polypeptide(L)' 'RDQVRALSGTEASIRARQRRKRIERVFGHLKRNLNLRSLKLRGLNGAAEEFTMAAAAYNLQLLANRAAPA' A
#
# COMPACT_ATOMS: atom_id res chain seq x y z
N ARG A 1 22.70 0.41 2.42
CA ARG A 1 22.36 -1.02 2.66
C ARG A 1 22.74 -1.44 4.08
N ASP A 2 23.92 -1.06 4.57
CA ASP A 2 24.41 -1.48 5.90
C ASP A 2 23.64 -0.84 7.05
N GLN A 3 23.19 0.41 6.92
CA GLN A 3 22.33 1.07 7.90
C GLN A 3 20.97 0.34 8.09
N VAL A 4 20.40 -0.21 7.00
CA VAL A 4 19.17 -1.01 7.05
C VAL A 4 19.43 -2.38 7.71
N ARG A 5 20.60 -2.97 7.47
CA ARG A 5 21.03 -4.20 8.16
C ARG A 5 21.25 -3.97 9.65
N ALA A 6 21.86 -2.85 10.04
CA ALA A 6 22.05 -2.47 11.43
C ALA A 6 20.72 -2.27 12.19
N LEU A 7 19.68 -1.79 11.49
CA LEU A 7 18.32 -1.64 12.03
C LEU A 7 17.52 -2.95 12.00
N SER A 8 18.03 -4.01 11.37
CA SER A 8 17.32 -5.29 11.27
C SER A 8 17.27 -5.98 12.62
N GLY A 9 16.11 -6.52 12.99
CA GLY A 9 15.89 -7.15 14.30
C GLY A 9 15.46 -6.18 15.41
N THR A 10 15.57 -4.87 15.20
CA THR A 10 14.96 -3.90 16.12
C THR A 10 13.43 -3.99 16.07
N GLU A 11 12.76 -3.72 17.19
CA GLU A 11 11.29 -3.72 17.22
C GLU A 11 10.67 -2.75 16.22
N ALA A 12 11.27 -1.56 16.06
CA ALA A 12 10.82 -0.56 15.11
C ALA A 12 10.85 -1.08 13.67
N SER A 13 11.92 -1.80 13.31
CA SER A 13 12.06 -2.44 12.00
C SER A 13 11.05 -3.58 11.80
N ILE A 14 10.81 -4.40 12.84
CA ILE A 14 9.79 -5.47 12.80
C ILE A 14 8.40 -4.87 12.59
N ARG A 15 8.02 -3.84 13.36
CA ARG A 15 6.74 -3.13 13.22
C ARG A 15 6.59 -2.50 11.83
N ALA A 16 7.64 -1.85 11.33
CA ALA A 16 7.64 -1.28 9.98
C ALA A 16 7.45 -2.36 8.89
N ARG A 17 8.11 -3.51 9.03
CA ARG A 17 7.97 -4.65 8.11
C ARG A 17 6.54 -5.20 8.10
N GLN A 18 5.91 -5.35 9.27
CA GLN A 18 4.52 -5.81 9.37
C GLN A 18 3.56 -4.83 8.67
N ARG A 19 3.72 -3.52 8.89
CA ARG A 19 2.91 -2.49 8.20
C ARG A 19 3.09 -2.54 6.69
N ARG A 20 4.33 -2.67 6.21
CA ARG A 20 4.64 -2.84 4.79
C ARG A 20 3.96 -4.08 4.19
N LYS A 21 4.03 -5.24 4.84
CA LYS A 21 3.38 -6.47 4.34
C LYS A 21 1.88 -6.28 4.10
N ARG A 22 1.20 -5.52 4.96
CA ARG A 22 -0.22 -5.19 4.79
C ARG A 22 -0.45 -4.38 3.51
N ILE A 23 0.36 -3.34 3.29
CA ILE A 23 0.30 -2.47 2.11
C ILE A 23 0.68 -3.24 0.84
N GLU A 24 1.77 -4.01 0.87
CA GLU A 24 2.27 -4.84 -0.23
C GLU A 24 1.19 -5.82 -0.72
N ARG A 25 0.44 -6.45 0.21
CA ARG A 25 -0.67 -7.34 -0.14
C ARG A 25 -1.79 -6.59 -0.87
N VAL A 26 -2.20 -5.42 -0.37
CA VAL A 26 -3.24 -4.60 -0.99
C VAL A 26 -2.84 -4.20 -2.41
N PHE A 27 -1.63 -3.65 -2.58
CA PHE A 27 -1.15 -3.28 -3.91
C PHE A 27 -0.93 -4.49 -4.83
N GLY A 28 -0.65 -5.67 -4.28
CA GLY A 28 -0.66 -6.92 -5.05
C GLY A 28 -2.02 -7.21 -5.67
N HIS A 29 -3.10 -7.09 -4.89
CA HIS A 29 -4.47 -7.26 -5.39
C HIS A 29 -4.85 -6.19 -6.41
N LEU A 30 -4.56 -4.91 -6.14
CA LEU A 30 -4.85 -3.81 -7.05
C LEU A 30 -4.13 -4.00 -8.40
N LYS A 31 -2.85 -4.39 -8.39
CA LYS A 31 -2.09 -4.67 -9.62
C LYS A 31 -2.66 -5.85 -10.41
N ARG A 32 -3.11 -6.90 -9.72
CA ARG A 32 -3.65 -8.11 -10.37
C ARG A 32 -5.04 -7.88 -10.96
N ASN A 33 -5.93 -7.24 -10.20
CA ASN A 33 -7.36 -7.17 -10.53
C ASN A 33 -7.74 -5.89 -11.27
N LEU A 34 -7.11 -4.75 -10.96
CA LEU A 34 -7.43 -3.45 -11.56
C LEU A 34 -6.45 -3.03 -12.64
N ASN A 35 -5.55 -3.94 -13.03
CA ASN A 35 -4.50 -3.71 -14.00
C ASN A 35 -3.64 -2.46 -13.70
N LEU A 36 -3.40 -2.18 -12.41
CA LEU A 36 -2.56 -1.07 -11.90
C LEU A 36 -1.05 -1.30 -12.17
N ARG A 37 -0.75 -2.00 -13.26
CA ARG A 37 0.60 -2.25 -13.79
C ARG A 37 0.98 -1.22 -14.84
N SER A 38 0.00 -0.65 -15.52
CA SER A 38 0.15 0.52 -16.39
C SER A 38 -0.55 1.70 -15.73
N LEU A 39 0.17 2.80 -15.59
CA LEU A 39 -0.41 4.06 -15.14
C LEU A 39 -1.18 4.69 -16.31
N LYS A 40 -2.37 5.21 -16.02
CA LYS A 40 -3.22 5.91 -16.98
C LYS A 40 -2.77 7.36 -17.22
N LEU A 41 -2.19 7.97 -16.20
CA LEU A 41 -1.70 9.35 -16.15
C LEU A 41 -0.19 9.37 -16.45
N ARG A 42 0.25 10.42 -17.16
CA ARG A 42 1.64 10.59 -17.56
C ARG A 42 2.46 11.27 -16.45
N GLY A 43 3.73 10.87 -16.33
CA GLY A 43 4.72 11.49 -15.45
C GLY A 43 4.61 11.06 -13.99
N LEU A 44 5.59 11.49 -13.18
CA LEU A 44 5.66 11.12 -11.76
C LEU A 44 4.49 11.68 -10.93
N ASN A 45 3.99 12.87 -11.29
CA ASN A 45 2.83 13.47 -10.64
C ASN A 45 1.56 12.64 -10.91
N GLY A 46 1.33 12.24 -12.16
CA GLY A 46 0.22 11.37 -12.51
C GLY A 46 0.30 10.01 -11.82
N ALA A 47 1.51 9.44 -11.72
CA ALA A 47 1.73 8.22 -10.94
C ALA A 47 1.30 8.41 -9.47
N ALA A 48 1.76 9.49 -8.83
CA ALA A 48 1.45 9.79 -7.43
C ALA A 48 -0.06 9.94 -7.19
N GLU A 49 -0.76 10.63 -8.08
CA GLU A 49 -2.22 10.79 -8.03
C GLU A 49 -2.95 9.45 -8.13
N GLU A 50 -2.59 8.60 -9.08
CA GLU A 50 -3.21 7.28 -9.23
C GLU A 50 -3.03 6.39 -7.99
N PHE A 51 -1.81 6.33 -7.45
CA PHE A 51 -1.55 5.57 -6.23
C PHE A 51 -2.32 6.15 -5.03
N THR A 52 -2.45 7.47 -4.95
CA THR A 52 -3.21 8.16 -3.90
C THR A 52 -4.70 7.84 -3.99
N MET A 53 -5.29 7.92 -5.18
CA MET A 53 -6.69 7.56 -5.40
C MET A 53 -6.96 6.08 -5.11
N ALA A 54 -6.07 5.18 -5.54
CA ALA A 54 -6.21 3.75 -5.26
C ALA A 54 -6.14 3.45 -3.75
N ALA A 55 -5.24 4.12 -3.02
CA ALA A 55 -5.16 4.00 -1.57
C ALA A 55 -6.40 4.58 -0.88
N ALA A 56 -6.92 5.72 -1.35
CA ALA A 56 -8.14 6.33 -0.82
C ALA A 56 -9.36 5.41 -1.00
N ALA A 57 -9.56 4.87 -2.20
CA ALA A 57 -10.64 3.93 -2.49
C ALA A 57 -10.56 2.68 -1.60
N TYR A 58 -9.36 2.11 -1.41
CA TYR A 58 -9.17 0.99 -0.50
C TYR A 58 -9.50 1.34 0.97
N ASN A 59 -9.07 2.53 1.43
CA ASN A 59 -9.38 2.98 2.79
C ASN A 59 -10.88 3.18 3.01
N LEU A 60 -11.60 3.70 2.01
CA LEU A 60 -13.06 3.81 2.05
C LEU A 60 -13.74 2.44 2.15
N GLN A 61 -13.28 1.46 1.36
CA GLN A 61 -13.79 0.08 1.45
C GLN A 61 -13.53 -0.53 2.85
N LEU A 62 -12.35 -0.29 3.42
CA LEU A 62 -12.03 -0.75 4.77
C LEU A 62 -12.93 -0.10 5.83
N LEU A 63 -13.22 1.19 5.70
CA LEU A 63 -14.13 1.91 6.60
C LEU A 63 -15.56 1.36 6.48
N ALA A 64 -16.06 1.16 5.26
CA ALA A 64 -17.37 0.57 5.03
C ALA A 64 -17.48 -0.83 5.66
N ASN A 65 -16.48 -1.69 5.44
CA ASN A 65 -16.46 -3.04 6.03
C ASN A 65 -16.38 -3.04 7.56
N ARG A 66 -15.81 -1.99 8.16
CA ARG A 66 -15.75 -1.83 9.64
C ARG A 66 -17.04 -1.27 10.22
N ALA A 67 -17.77 -0.49 9.44
CA ALA A 67 -19.04 0.11 9.85
C ALA A 67 -20.23 -0.83 9.64
N ALA A 68 -20.09 -1.85 8.78
CA ALA A 68 -21.13 -2.86 8.57
C ALA A 68 -21.38 -3.66 9.86
N PRO A 69 -22.65 -3.90 10.24
CA PRO A 69 -22.98 -4.80 11.34
C PRO A 69 -22.52 -6.23 11.00
N ALA A 70 -22.15 -6.99 12.04
CA ALA A 70 -21.64 -8.35 11.92
C ALA A 70 -22.66 -9.33 11.30
#